data_AF-A0A166G2M9-F1
#
_entry.id   AF-A0A166G2M9-F1
#
_cell.length_a   1.000
_cell.length_b   1.000
_cell.length_c   1.000
_cell.angle_alpha   90.00
_cell.angle_beta   90.00
_cell.angle_gamma   90.00
#
_symmetry.space_group_name_H-M   'P 1'
#
loop_
_entity.id
_entity.type
_entity.pdbx_description
1 polymer ?
#
loop_
_entity_poly.entity_id
_entity_poly.type
_entity_poly.pdbx_seq_one_letter_code
_entity_poly.pdbx_strand_id
1 'polypeptide(L)'
;MPTNTQDETAAWLETNRWERGVSYIPYPDEMMVRASHVLKTDAGVFVVDPIDVDGIDDLFAEFGDVAGVVILLDRHKRDSAAVANRHDVSVYIPEWMSGVEEDIDAPVERMHRQLPGTDYGVHKIIKNTFWQEAALYGDEDDTLVVPEAVGAADYFLAGDERLGVHPMLRLFPPKKLSRLDPERVLVGHGEGVMEGAAEDIAYALRGSRGRTPGLYAKNLKSLVLG
;
A
#
# COMPACT_ATOMS: atom_id res chain seq x y z
N MET A 1 21.65 -27.52 -17.07
CA MET A 1 20.84 -26.73 -18.02
C MET A 1 19.72 -26.13 -17.19
N PRO A 2 19.77 -24.85 -16.78
CA PRO A 2 18.60 -24.25 -16.17
C PRO A 2 17.61 -23.95 -17.30
N THR A 3 16.47 -24.61 -17.25
CA THR A 3 15.31 -24.32 -18.09
C THR A 3 14.72 -23.01 -17.62
N ASN A 4 14.98 -21.96 -18.39
CA ASN A 4 14.31 -20.67 -18.27
C ASN A 4 12.94 -20.83 -18.95
N THR A 5 11.95 -21.34 -18.22
CA THR A 5 10.55 -21.16 -18.61
C THR A 5 10.18 -19.72 -18.26
N GLN A 6 10.45 -18.83 -19.21
CA GLN A 6 9.65 -17.61 -19.33
C GLN A 6 8.26 -18.08 -19.75
N ASP A 7 7.42 -18.34 -18.76
CA ASP A 7 5.97 -18.33 -18.97
C ASP A 7 5.58 -16.93 -19.45
N GLU A 8 4.58 -16.89 -20.31
CA GLU A 8 4.06 -15.69 -20.97
C GLU A 8 4.01 -14.51 -20.00
N THR A 9 4.75 -13.44 -20.36
CA THR A 9 5.01 -12.29 -19.48
C THR A 9 3.72 -11.79 -18.84
N ALA A 10 3.58 -12.00 -17.53
CA ALA A 10 2.56 -11.31 -16.76
C ALA A 10 2.66 -9.80 -17.06
N ALA A 11 1.54 -9.18 -17.43
CA ALA A 11 1.49 -7.75 -17.76
C ALA A 11 1.77 -6.83 -16.55
N TRP A 12 1.91 -7.43 -15.37
CA TRP A 12 2.13 -6.82 -14.07
C TRP A 12 3.38 -7.40 -13.41
N LEU A 13 3.95 -6.66 -12.47
CA LEU A 13 5.19 -7.01 -11.78
C LEU A 13 4.90 -7.47 -10.35
N GLU A 14 5.30 -8.69 -10.01
CA GLU A 14 5.35 -9.14 -8.61
C GLU A 14 6.51 -8.48 -7.86
N THR A 15 6.26 -8.03 -6.63
CA THR A 15 7.26 -7.39 -5.75
C THR A 15 7.06 -7.81 -4.29
N ASN A 16 8.04 -7.54 -3.42
CA ASN A 16 7.88 -7.65 -1.97
C ASN A 16 7.30 -8.99 -1.48
N ARG A 17 7.77 -10.15 -1.97
CA ARG A 17 7.26 -11.46 -1.52
C ARG A 17 7.91 -11.90 -0.20
N TRP A 18 7.10 -12.40 0.74
CA TRP A 18 7.53 -13.09 1.96
C TRP A 18 6.53 -14.20 2.35
N GLU A 19 6.74 -14.85 3.49
CA GLU A 19 5.91 -16.00 3.93
C GLU A 19 4.42 -15.64 4.10
N ARG A 20 4.13 -14.41 4.58
CA ARG A 20 2.77 -13.96 4.90
C ARG A 20 2.22 -12.97 3.87
N GLY A 21 2.83 -12.85 2.70
CA GLY A 21 2.24 -12.01 1.66
C GLY A 21 3.15 -11.68 0.48
N VAL A 22 2.60 -10.84 -0.39
CA VAL A 22 3.25 -10.36 -1.61
C VAL A 22 2.66 -9.02 -2.01
N SER A 23 3.38 -8.22 -2.78
CA SER A 23 2.84 -7.04 -3.45
C SER A 23 2.89 -7.20 -4.96
N TYR A 24 2.09 -6.42 -5.67
CA TYR A 24 2.16 -6.38 -7.12
C TYR A 24 1.94 -4.97 -7.64
N ILE A 25 2.58 -4.67 -8.77
CA ILE A 25 2.48 -3.42 -9.51
C ILE A 25 1.84 -3.74 -10.87
N PRO A 26 0.55 -3.39 -11.06
CA PRO A 26 -0.19 -3.69 -12.29
C PRO A 26 0.43 -3.09 -13.55
N TYR A 27 0.94 -1.86 -13.44
CA TYR A 27 1.44 -1.06 -14.56
C TYR A 27 2.80 -0.45 -14.18
N PRO A 28 3.91 -1.21 -14.26
CA PRO A 28 5.21 -0.76 -13.77
C PRO A 28 5.76 0.46 -14.54
N ASP A 29 5.34 0.64 -15.80
CA ASP A 29 5.74 1.78 -16.62
C ASP A 29 4.94 3.07 -16.33
N GLU A 30 3.90 3.00 -15.48
CA GLU A 30 3.12 4.18 -15.15
C GLU A 30 3.86 5.07 -14.15
N MET A 31 3.76 6.40 -14.32
CA MET A 31 4.43 7.37 -13.44
C MET A 31 4.10 7.16 -11.95
N MET A 32 2.86 6.78 -11.63
CA MET A 32 2.43 6.58 -10.25
C MET A 32 2.97 5.30 -9.62
N VAL A 33 3.37 4.31 -10.44
CA VAL A 33 3.86 3.00 -9.98
C VAL A 33 2.96 2.44 -8.87
N ARG A 34 1.64 2.38 -9.11
CA ARG A 34 0.70 1.97 -8.05
C ARG A 34 0.95 0.52 -7.68
N ALA A 35 1.01 0.26 -6.38
CA ALA A 35 1.13 -1.08 -5.84
C ALA A 35 -0.13 -1.47 -5.06
N SER A 36 -0.40 -2.76 -5.00
CA SER A 36 -1.43 -3.40 -4.19
C SER A 36 -0.81 -4.56 -3.42
N HIS A 37 -1.46 -5.01 -2.35
CA HIS A 37 -0.86 -5.96 -1.41
C HIS A 37 -1.78 -7.13 -1.10
N VAL A 38 -1.19 -8.32 -0.98
CA VAL A 38 -1.85 -9.55 -0.59
C VAL A 38 -1.28 -9.95 0.77
N LEU A 39 -2.15 -10.05 1.78
CA LEU A 39 -1.79 -10.39 3.15
C LEU A 39 -2.40 -11.74 3.51
N LYS A 40 -1.55 -12.72 3.79
CA LYS A 40 -1.96 -14.03 4.30
C LYS A 40 -2.12 -13.96 5.81
N THR A 41 -3.29 -14.38 6.28
CA THR A 41 -3.62 -14.40 7.72
C THR A 41 -4.31 -15.72 8.07
N ASP A 42 -4.48 -15.98 9.37
CA ASP A 42 -5.25 -17.14 9.84
C ASP A 42 -6.74 -17.08 9.44
N ALA A 43 -7.27 -15.89 9.18
CA ALA A 43 -8.64 -15.70 8.70
C ALA A 43 -8.79 -15.86 7.18
N GLY A 44 -7.69 -16.08 6.46
CA GLY A 44 -7.62 -16.11 4.99
C GLY A 44 -6.83 -14.94 4.41
N VAL A 45 -6.96 -14.73 3.11
CA VAL A 45 -6.21 -13.70 2.37
C VAL A 45 -6.97 -12.38 2.37
N PHE A 46 -6.30 -11.31 2.77
CA PHE A 46 -6.80 -9.95 2.61
C PHE A 46 -6.04 -9.23 1.51
N VAL A 47 -6.79 -8.65 0.56
CA VAL A 47 -6.20 -7.87 -0.54
C VAL A 47 -6.40 -6.38 -0.27
N VAL A 48 -5.32 -5.62 -0.21
CA VAL A 48 -5.31 -4.21 0.20
C VAL A 48 -5.17 -3.29 -1.01
N ASP A 49 -6.10 -2.35 -1.13
CA ASP A 49 -6.21 -1.34 -2.19
C ASP A 49 -6.02 -1.95 -3.61
N PRO A 50 -6.71 -3.05 -3.99
CA PRO A 50 -6.42 -3.78 -5.22
C PRO A 50 -6.67 -2.96 -6.49
N ILE A 51 -5.79 -3.16 -7.46
CA ILE A 51 -6.04 -2.90 -8.87
C ILE A 51 -6.12 -4.26 -9.56
N ASP A 52 -7.17 -4.47 -10.33
CA ASP A 52 -7.47 -5.75 -10.97
C ASP A 52 -6.78 -5.86 -12.33
N VAL A 53 -6.17 -7.01 -12.59
CA VAL A 53 -5.49 -7.32 -13.86
C VAL A 53 -5.63 -8.81 -14.17
N ASP A 54 -5.55 -9.15 -15.45
CA ASP A 54 -5.68 -10.52 -15.90
C ASP A 54 -4.66 -11.44 -15.17
N GLY A 55 -5.18 -12.55 -14.64
CA GLY A 55 -4.38 -13.56 -13.90
C GLY A 55 -4.05 -13.21 -12.46
N ILE A 56 -4.48 -12.06 -11.91
CA ILE A 56 -4.10 -11.68 -10.55
C ILE A 56 -4.66 -12.60 -9.46
N ASP A 57 -5.81 -13.25 -9.71
CA ASP A 57 -6.40 -14.18 -8.75
C ASP A 57 -5.53 -15.43 -8.52
N ASP A 58 -4.71 -15.83 -9.51
CA ASP A 58 -3.77 -16.94 -9.34
C ASP A 58 -2.73 -16.60 -8.27
N LEU A 59 -2.28 -15.33 -8.21
CA LEU A 59 -1.40 -14.85 -7.15
C LEU A 59 -2.09 -14.90 -5.77
N PHE A 60 -3.37 -14.56 -5.70
CA PHE A 60 -4.12 -14.62 -4.43
C PHE A 60 -4.23 -16.07 -3.93
N ALA A 61 -4.56 -17.00 -4.84
CA ALA A 61 -4.74 -18.42 -4.54
C ALA A 61 -3.48 -19.11 -4.01
N GLU A 62 -2.27 -18.60 -4.30
CA GLU A 62 -1.03 -19.09 -3.71
C GLU A 62 -0.98 -18.92 -2.17
N PHE A 63 -1.68 -17.92 -1.64
CA PHE A 63 -1.70 -17.60 -0.20
C PHE A 63 -2.92 -18.14 0.52
N GLY A 64 -4.00 -18.45 -0.19
CA GLY A 64 -5.25 -19.03 0.33
C GLY A 64 -6.49 -18.40 -0.29
N ASP A 65 -7.66 -18.73 0.27
CA ASP A 65 -8.92 -18.13 -0.16
C ASP A 65 -9.00 -16.66 0.30
N VAL A 66 -9.51 -15.80 -0.57
CA VAL A 66 -9.74 -14.39 -0.23
C VAL A 66 -10.84 -14.32 0.83
N ALA A 67 -10.55 -13.65 1.94
CA ALA A 67 -11.44 -13.43 3.07
C ALA A 67 -11.98 -11.99 3.13
N GLY A 68 -11.34 -11.06 2.41
CA GLY A 68 -11.77 -9.67 2.34
C GLY A 68 -10.89 -8.79 1.47
N VAL A 69 -11.46 -7.67 1.03
CA VAL A 69 -10.72 -6.59 0.40
C VAL A 69 -10.64 -5.41 1.37
N VAL A 70 -9.52 -4.70 1.46
CA VAL A 70 -9.34 -3.59 2.40
C VAL A 70 -9.03 -2.30 1.65
N ILE A 71 -9.77 -1.24 1.95
CA ILE A 71 -9.45 0.12 1.48
C ILE A 71 -8.86 0.91 2.63
N LEU A 72 -7.65 1.43 2.46
CA LEU A 72 -6.94 2.18 3.51
C LEU A 72 -6.86 3.68 3.24
N LEU A 73 -7.19 4.13 2.02
CA LEU A 73 -7.26 5.54 1.64
C LEU A 73 -8.61 5.84 0.98
N ASP A 74 -9.26 6.96 1.33
CA ASP A 74 -10.60 7.31 0.85
C ASP A 74 -10.76 7.40 -0.68
N ARG A 75 -9.65 7.60 -1.38
CA ARG A 75 -9.57 7.64 -2.85
C ARG A 75 -9.03 6.35 -3.50
N HIS A 76 -8.76 5.30 -2.72
CA HIS A 76 -8.28 3.99 -3.20
C HIS A 76 -9.39 2.95 -3.44
N LYS A 77 -10.62 3.41 -3.73
CA LYS A 77 -11.71 2.51 -4.15
C LYS A 77 -11.25 1.53 -5.24
N ARG A 78 -10.47 2.01 -6.21
CA ARG A 78 -9.79 1.22 -7.26
C ARG A 78 -10.73 0.12 -7.80
N ASP A 79 -10.26 -1.12 -7.86
CA ASP A 79 -11.06 -2.26 -8.32
C ASP A 79 -11.58 -3.11 -7.14
N SER A 80 -11.66 -2.51 -5.94
CA SER A 80 -12.03 -3.21 -4.71
C SER A 80 -13.37 -3.92 -4.79
N ALA A 81 -14.38 -3.29 -5.40
CA ALA A 81 -15.70 -3.89 -5.58
C ALA A 81 -15.66 -5.09 -6.53
N ALA A 82 -14.89 -5.00 -7.62
CA ALA A 82 -14.77 -6.07 -8.60
C ALA A 82 -14.11 -7.31 -7.98
N VAL A 83 -12.99 -7.12 -7.28
CA VAL A 83 -12.31 -8.20 -6.56
C VAL A 83 -13.21 -8.78 -5.46
N ALA A 84 -13.84 -7.95 -4.64
CA ALA A 84 -14.71 -8.41 -3.56
C ALA A 84 -15.89 -9.25 -4.06
N ASN A 85 -16.60 -8.79 -5.10
CA ASN A 85 -17.72 -9.53 -5.69
C ASN A 85 -17.29 -10.84 -6.35
N ARG A 86 -16.12 -10.86 -7.00
CA ARG A 86 -15.60 -12.07 -7.65
C ARG A 86 -15.29 -13.19 -6.65
N HIS A 87 -14.88 -12.82 -5.44
CA HIS A 87 -14.56 -13.73 -4.35
C HIS A 87 -15.70 -13.91 -3.32
N ASP A 88 -16.86 -13.26 -3.52
CA ASP A 88 -18.01 -13.28 -2.60
C ASP A 88 -17.66 -12.85 -1.16
N VAL A 89 -16.89 -11.76 -1.03
CA VAL A 89 -16.42 -11.20 0.26
C VAL A 89 -16.78 -9.72 0.44
N SER A 90 -16.63 -9.23 1.67
CA SER A 90 -16.83 -7.81 2.00
C SER A 90 -15.59 -6.95 1.70
N VAL A 91 -15.84 -5.67 1.39
CA VAL A 91 -14.85 -4.59 1.40
C VAL A 91 -14.79 -3.95 2.80
N TYR A 92 -13.63 -3.98 3.43
CA TYR A 92 -13.37 -3.39 4.74
C TYR A 92 -12.84 -1.97 4.61
N ILE A 93 -13.46 -1.03 5.33
CA ILE A 93 -13.01 0.37 5.42
C ILE A 93 -12.82 0.77 6.89
N PRO A 94 -11.89 1.68 7.22
CA PRO A 94 -11.76 2.20 8.58
C PRO A 94 -13.08 2.83 9.05
N GLU A 95 -13.51 2.53 10.28
CA GLU A 95 -14.80 2.96 10.84
C GLU A 95 -15.03 4.48 10.71
N TRP A 96 -13.96 5.26 10.84
CA TRP A 96 -14.00 6.71 10.84
C TRP A 96 -13.92 7.35 9.44
N MET A 97 -13.75 6.55 8.39
CA MET A 97 -13.66 6.96 6.99
C MET A 97 -15.06 7.20 6.43
N SER A 98 -15.24 8.31 5.72
CA SER A 98 -16.51 8.73 5.12
C SER A 98 -16.35 8.99 3.62
N GLY A 99 -17.45 8.87 2.85
CA GLY A 99 -17.47 9.13 1.40
C GLY A 99 -16.86 8.01 0.55
N VAL A 100 -16.81 6.79 1.09
CA VAL A 100 -16.26 5.61 0.40
C VAL A 100 -17.34 4.59 0.14
N GLU A 101 -18.07 4.19 1.19
CA GLU A 101 -19.12 3.16 1.15
C GLU A 101 -20.18 3.40 0.06
N GLU A 102 -20.60 4.65 -0.14
CA GLU A 102 -21.63 5.01 -1.13
C GLU A 102 -21.19 4.79 -2.59
N ASP A 103 -19.88 4.66 -2.83
CA ASP A 103 -19.28 4.49 -4.15
C ASP A 103 -18.69 3.07 -4.35
N ILE A 104 -19.00 2.12 -3.46
CA ILE A 104 -18.57 0.73 -3.55
C ILE A 104 -19.78 -0.17 -3.87
N ASP A 105 -19.76 -0.80 -5.03
CA ASP A 105 -20.79 -1.75 -5.47
C ASP A 105 -20.48 -3.18 -4.98
N ALA A 106 -20.36 -3.35 -3.66
CA ALA A 106 -20.11 -4.62 -2.97
C ALA A 106 -20.53 -4.50 -1.50
N PRO A 107 -20.70 -5.60 -0.74
CA PRO A 107 -20.89 -5.51 0.71
C PRO A 107 -19.74 -4.76 1.37
N VAL A 108 -20.04 -3.77 2.21
CA VAL A 108 -19.03 -2.98 2.93
C VAL A 108 -19.14 -3.23 4.44
N GLU A 109 -17.99 -3.49 5.06
CA GLU A 109 -17.85 -3.64 6.50
C GLU A 109 -16.87 -2.61 7.06
N ARG A 110 -17.07 -2.23 8.33
CA ARG A 110 -16.25 -1.23 9.01
C ARG A 110 -15.30 -1.89 10.00
N MET A 111 -14.00 -1.66 9.81
CA MET A 111 -12.96 -2.08 10.76
C MET A 111 -12.66 -0.96 11.76
N HIS A 112 -12.68 -1.28 13.05
CA HIS A 112 -12.44 -0.30 14.12
C HIS A 112 -10.96 -0.23 14.50
N ARG A 113 -10.50 -1.11 15.40
CA ARG A 113 -9.10 -1.13 15.89
C ARG A 113 -8.25 -2.20 15.23
N GLN A 114 -8.88 -3.15 14.55
CA GLN A 114 -8.24 -4.34 14.01
C GLN A 114 -9.03 -4.79 12.79
N LEU A 115 -8.34 -5.37 11.82
CA LEU A 115 -8.97 -6.09 10.72
C LEU A 115 -9.50 -7.44 11.27
N PRO A 116 -10.80 -7.74 11.12
CA PRO A 116 -11.44 -8.83 11.86
C PRO A 116 -10.73 -10.18 11.70
N GLY A 117 -10.45 -10.84 12.83
CA GLY A 117 -9.85 -12.18 12.85
C GLY A 117 -8.35 -12.23 12.55
N THR A 118 -7.66 -11.08 12.45
CA THR A 118 -6.23 -11.00 12.12
C THR A 118 -5.45 -10.25 13.18
N ASP A 119 -4.12 -10.31 13.16
CA ASP A 119 -3.23 -9.51 14.00
C ASP A 119 -3.08 -8.05 13.51
N TYR A 120 -3.64 -7.70 12.34
CA TYR A 120 -3.47 -6.37 11.76
C TYR A 120 -4.29 -5.30 12.49
N GLY A 121 -3.60 -4.46 13.27
CA GLY A 121 -4.14 -3.26 13.90
C GLY A 121 -4.40 -2.13 12.89
N VAL A 122 -5.48 -1.39 13.09
CA VAL A 122 -5.88 -0.27 12.22
C VAL A 122 -5.44 1.06 12.84
N HIS A 123 -4.50 1.74 12.19
CA HIS A 123 -3.90 2.98 12.68
C HIS A 123 -4.34 4.19 11.86
N LYS A 124 -5.05 5.13 12.49
CA LYS A 124 -5.43 6.40 11.87
C LYS A 124 -4.22 7.33 11.69
N ILE A 125 -3.73 7.43 10.46
CA ILE A 125 -2.58 8.26 10.10
C ILE A 125 -3.03 9.71 9.92
N ILE A 126 -3.88 9.96 8.92
CA ILE A 126 -4.42 11.30 8.60
C ILE A 126 -5.94 11.24 8.55
N LYS A 127 -6.59 12.25 9.12
CA LYS A 127 -8.03 12.45 9.00
C LYS A 127 -8.33 13.94 8.88
N ASN A 128 -8.69 14.37 7.67
CA ASN A 128 -9.27 15.68 7.38
C ASN A 128 -10.17 15.57 6.13
N THR A 129 -10.81 16.67 5.74
CA THR A 129 -11.78 16.70 4.63
C THR A 129 -11.18 16.35 3.26
N PHE A 130 -9.86 16.46 3.08
CA PHE A 130 -9.17 16.21 1.81
C PHE A 130 -8.36 14.91 1.80
N TRP A 131 -8.23 14.26 2.95
CA TRP A 131 -7.36 13.10 3.12
C TRP A 131 -7.78 12.27 4.33
N GLN A 132 -8.16 11.03 4.08
CA GLN A 132 -8.45 10.04 5.11
C GLN A 132 -7.62 8.80 4.83
N GLU A 133 -6.61 8.56 5.65
CA GLU A 133 -5.69 7.45 5.49
C GLU A 133 -5.47 6.69 6.80
N ALA A 134 -5.67 5.38 6.71
CA ALA A 134 -5.27 4.41 7.71
C ALA A 134 -3.99 3.69 7.27
N ALA A 135 -3.29 3.12 8.23
CA ALA A 135 -2.29 2.08 8.03
C ALA A 135 -2.75 0.80 8.72
N LEU A 136 -2.31 -0.35 8.20
CA LEU A 136 -2.39 -1.63 8.90
C LEU A 136 -1.02 -1.96 9.49
N TYR A 137 -0.98 -2.48 10.71
CA TYR A 137 0.25 -2.98 11.33
C TYR A 137 0.00 -4.39 11.87
N GLY A 138 0.70 -5.38 11.32
CA GLY A 138 0.65 -6.77 11.76
C GLY A 138 1.71 -7.02 12.83
N ASP A 139 1.27 -7.29 14.06
CA ASP A 139 2.15 -7.50 15.22
C ASP A 139 2.94 -8.83 15.13
N GLU A 140 2.53 -9.77 14.28
CA GLU A 140 3.19 -11.10 14.23
C GLU A 140 4.51 -11.09 13.44
N ASP A 141 4.62 -10.25 12.41
CA ASP A 141 5.81 -10.17 11.54
C ASP A 141 6.29 -8.73 11.28
N ASP A 142 5.79 -7.78 12.08
CA ASP A 142 6.10 -6.35 12.04
C ASP A 142 5.89 -5.73 10.64
N THR A 143 4.82 -6.14 9.96
CA THR A 143 4.44 -5.63 8.64
C THR A 143 3.54 -4.40 8.74
N LEU A 144 4.01 -3.28 8.21
CA LEU A 144 3.24 -2.05 8.05
C LEU A 144 2.75 -1.90 6.61
N VAL A 145 1.49 -1.50 6.44
CA VAL A 145 0.93 -1.10 5.13
C VAL A 145 0.53 0.36 5.18
N VAL A 146 1.12 1.20 4.32
CA VAL A 146 0.81 2.64 4.22
C VAL A 146 0.49 3.01 2.77
N PRO A 147 -0.76 3.33 2.43
CA PRO A 147 -1.14 3.55 1.04
C PRO A 147 -0.42 4.73 0.38
N GLU A 148 -0.27 5.84 1.09
CA GLU A 148 -0.01 7.11 0.41
C GLU A 148 0.88 8.08 1.19
N ALA A 149 0.82 8.08 2.53
CA ALA A 149 1.56 9.02 3.37
C ALA A 149 3.08 8.95 3.16
N VAL A 150 3.57 7.76 2.82
CA VAL A 150 4.94 7.47 2.41
C VAL A 150 4.93 6.58 1.18
N GLY A 151 5.98 6.65 0.37
CA GLY A 151 6.10 5.89 -0.87
C GLY A 151 7.54 5.77 -1.33
N ALA A 152 7.79 4.81 -2.22
CA ALA A 152 9.09 4.47 -2.76
C ALA A 152 9.21 4.77 -4.27
N ALA A 153 8.11 5.13 -4.94
CA ALA A 153 8.17 5.62 -6.30
C ALA A 153 9.05 6.88 -6.38
N ASP A 154 9.76 7.06 -7.50
CA ASP A 154 10.78 8.09 -7.66
C ASP A 154 10.31 9.49 -7.28
N TYR A 155 9.06 9.87 -7.59
CA TYR A 155 8.54 11.20 -7.29
C TYR A 155 8.30 11.46 -5.79
N PHE A 156 8.38 10.43 -4.93
CA PHE A 156 8.45 10.56 -3.48
C PHE A 156 9.87 10.84 -2.97
N LEU A 157 10.90 10.32 -3.63
CA LEU A 157 12.25 10.20 -3.08
C LEU A 157 13.14 11.42 -3.32
N ALA A 158 13.93 11.83 -2.33
CA ALA A 158 14.87 12.93 -2.42
C ALA A 158 16.22 12.57 -1.79
N GLY A 159 17.31 12.73 -2.56
CA GLY A 159 18.64 12.30 -2.13
C GLY A 159 18.70 10.77 -2.04
N ASP A 160 19.28 10.26 -0.96
CA ASP A 160 19.47 8.82 -0.71
C ASP A 160 18.28 8.17 0.03
N GLU A 161 17.05 8.70 -0.14
CA GLU A 161 15.85 8.13 0.46
C GLU A 161 15.49 6.80 -0.23
N ARG A 162 15.34 5.71 0.53
CA ARG A 162 14.63 4.49 0.10
C ARG A 162 13.11 4.65 0.20
N LEU A 163 12.68 5.50 1.13
CA LEU A 163 11.29 5.81 1.42
C LEU A 163 11.15 7.33 1.59
N GLY A 164 10.15 7.92 0.94
CA GLY A 164 9.89 9.35 0.97
C GLY A 164 8.51 9.67 1.54
N VAL A 165 8.37 10.85 2.17
CA VAL A 165 7.05 11.38 2.54
C VAL A 165 6.36 11.94 1.30
N HIS A 166 5.06 11.69 1.16
CA HIS A 166 4.24 12.22 0.07
C HIS A 166 4.50 13.71 -0.18
N PRO A 167 4.66 14.17 -1.43
CA PRO A 167 4.99 15.57 -1.73
C PRO A 167 4.10 16.59 -1.00
N MET A 168 2.78 16.38 -0.98
CA MET A 168 1.82 17.28 -0.31
C MET A 168 1.92 17.27 1.23
N LEU A 169 2.51 16.24 1.83
CA LEU A 169 2.65 16.10 3.27
C LEU A 169 4.01 16.58 3.78
N ARG A 170 4.96 16.92 2.90
CA ARG A 170 6.35 17.17 3.33
C ARG A 170 6.51 18.32 4.31
N LEU A 171 5.63 19.32 4.27
CA LEU A 171 5.67 20.41 5.24
C LEU A 171 5.18 19.97 6.62
N PHE A 172 4.24 19.03 6.68
CA PHE A 172 3.65 18.51 7.92
C PHE A 172 3.63 16.98 7.89
N PRO A 173 4.81 16.32 7.97
CA PRO A 173 4.92 14.89 7.79
C PRO A 173 4.16 14.13 8.88
N PRO A 174 3.60 12.93 8.58
CA PRO A 174 2.77 12.16 9.49
C PRO A 174 3.61 11.48 10.59
N LYS A 175 4.01 12.26 11.60
CA LYS A 175 4.86 11.81 12.73
C LYS A 175 4.31 10.63 13.54
N LYS A 176 3.03 10.27 13.38
CA LYS A 176 2.48 9.09 14.04
C LYS A 176 3.12 7.79 13.55
N LEU A 177 3.61 7.75 12.30
CA LEU A 177 4.29 6.59 11.75
C LEU A 177 5.56 6.23 12.53
N SER A 178 6.24 7.22 13.14
CA SER A 178 7.43 6.96 13.96
C SER A 178 7.12 6.35 15.34
N ARG A 179 5.86 5.98 15.60
CA ARG A 179 5.45 5.27 16.83
C ARG A 179 5.29 3.77 16.61
N LEU A 180 5.39 3.32 15.36
CA LEU A 180 5.39 1.93 14.95
C LEU A 180 6.84 1.51 14.70
N ASP A 181 7.14 0.22 14.84
CA ASP A 181 8.49 -0.32 14.70
C ASP A 181 8.53 -1.46 13.66
N PRO A 182 8.11 -1.19 12.41
CA PRO A 182 8.03 -2.25 11.39
C PRO A 182 9.41 -2.74 10.95
N GLU A 183 9.51 -4.06 10.75
CA GLU A 183 10.59 -4.65 9.97
C GLU A 183 10.41 -4.32 8.49
N ARG A 184 9.15 -4.34 8.01
CA ARG A 184 8.81 -4.05 6.61
C ARG A 184 7.65 -3.07 6.45
N VAL A 185 7.72 -2.24 5.42
CA VAL A 185 6.63 -1.34 5.02
C VAL A 185 6.28 -1.53 3.56
N LEU A 186 5.01 -1.88 3.33
CA LEU A 186 4.38 -1.94 2.03
C LEU A 186 3.74 -0.58 1.73
N VAL A 187 3.95 -0.08 0.52
CA VAL A 187 3.48 1.24 0.10
C VAL A 187 2.63 1.16 -1.15
N GLY A 188 1.65 2.05 -1.29
CA GLY A 188 0.79 2.07 -2.49
C GLY A 188 1.47 2.64 -3.75
N HIS A 189 2.72 3.10 -3.65
CA HIS A 189 3.49 3.71 -4.73
C HIS A 189 4.96 3.27 -4.71
N GLY A 190 5.34 2.40 -5.65
CA GLY A 190 6.66 1.78 -5.76
C GLY A 190 6.83 0.49 -4.95
N GLU A 191 8.08 0.02 -4.88
CA GLU A 191 8.44 -1.18 -4.12
C GLU A 191 8.48 -0.90 -2.61
N GLY A 192 8.12 -1.88 -1.80
CA GLY A 192 8.14 -1.76 -0.34
C GLY A 192 9.58 -1.78 0.18
N VAL A 193 9.75 -1.38 1.44
CA VAL A 193 11.00 -1.61 2.17
C VAL A 193 10.83 -2.88 2.99
N MET A 194 11.56 -3.93 2.65
CA MET A 194 11.35 -5.27 3.22
C MET A 194 12.16 -5.58 4.48
N GLU A 195 13.13 -4.72 4.80
CA GLU A 195 14.03 -4.83 5.96
C GLU A 195 14.41 -3.43 6.48
N GLY A 196 14.44 -3.28 7.81
CA GLY A 196 14.81 -2.03 8.49
C GLY A 196 13.84 -0.87 8.26
N ALA A 197 12.57 -1.15 7.97
CA ALA A 197 11.59 -0.13 7.60
C ALA A 197 11.40 0.99 8.64
N ALA A 198 11.48 0.67 9.93
CA ALA A 198 11.39 1.67 11.00
C ALA A 198 12.44 2.79 10.86
N GLU A 199 13.68 2.43 10.49
CA GLU A 199 14.77 3.40 10.30
C GLU A 199 14.52 4.29 9.08
N ASP A 200 14.05 3.71 7.98
CA ASP A 200 13.73 4.42 6.75
C ASP A 200 12.55 5.38 6.93
N ILE A 201 11.50 4.97 7.66
CA ILE A 201 10.39 5.85 8.06
C ILE A 201 10.92 7.02 8.89
N ALA A 202 11.76 6.74 9.89
CA ALA A 202 12.31 7.79 10.74
C ALA A 202 13.20 8.76 9.93
N TYR A 203 13.99 8.24 8.98
CA TYR A 203 14.81 9.04 8.07
C TYR A 203 13.99 9.92 7.11
N ALA A 204 12.91 9.36 6.55
CA ALA A 204 11.96 10.07 5.68
C ALA A 204 11.30 11.23 6.44
N LEU A 205 10.76 10.96 7.63
CA LEU A 205 10.05 11.96 8.44
C LEU A 205 10.98 13.08 8.94
N ARG A 206 12.21 12.74 9.38
CA ARG A 206 13.19 13.73 9.88
C ARG A 206 13.63 14.70 8.78
N GLY A 207 13.93 14.18 7.58
CA GLY A 207 14.43 15.01 6.48
C GLY A 207 13.35 15.58 5.57
N SER A 208 12.09 15.19 5.77
CA SER A 208 10.93 15.53 4.93
C SER A 208 10.92 16.99 4.48
N ARG A 209 10.94 17.94 5.44
CA ARG A 209 10.91 19.39 5.20
C ARG A 209 12.18 19.93 4.55
N GLY A 210 13.34 19.42 4.96
CA GLY A 210 14.64 19.92 4.50
C GLY A 210 14.93 19.53 3.06
N ARG A 211 14.46 18.35 2.63
CA ARG A 211 14.66 17.84 1.27
C ARG A 211 13.57 18.29 0.28
N THR A 212 12.51 18.94 0.77
CA THR A 212 11.40 19.45 -0.06
C THR A 212 11.85 20.25 -1.28
N PRO A 213 12.73 21.28 -1.16
CA PRO A 213 13.12 22.07 -2.33
C PRO A 213 13.81 21.22 -3.42
N GLY A 214 14.67 20.28 -3.00
CA GLY A 214 15.35 19.36 -3.91
C GLY A 214 14.39 18.42 -4.64
N LEU A 215 13.39 17.89 -3.92
CA LEU A 215 12.36 17.03 -4.52
C LEU A 215 11.58 17.75 -5.61
N TYR A 216 11.05 18.95 -5.32
CA TYR A 216 10.23 19.68 -6.29
C TYR A 216 11.04 20.12 -7.52
N ALA A 217 12.30 20.52 -7.34
CA ALA A 217 13.19 20.79 -8.46
C ALA A 217 13.44 19.54 -9.33
N LYS A 218 13.63 18.38 -8.70
CA LYS A 218 13.78 17.08 -9.38
C LYS A 218 12.52 16.71 -10.17
N ASN A 219 11.36 16.74 -9.53
CA ASN A 219 10.09 16.33 -10.16
C ASN A 219 9.70 17.27 -11.30
N LEU A 220 9.92 18.59 -11.16
CA LEU A 220 9.69 19.54 -12.24
C LEU A 220 10.60 19.26 -13.44
N LYS A 221 11.89 18.95 -13.20
CA LYS A 221 12.82 18.58 -14.27
C LYS A 221 12.38 17.30 -15.00
N SER A 222 11.88 16.30 -14.27
CA SER A 222 11.37 15.05 -14.85
C SER A 222 10.14 15.28 -15.73
N LEU A 223 9.23 16.17 -15.32
CA LEU A 223 8.02 16.53 -16.09
C LEU A 223 8.33 17.31 -17.37
N VAL A 224 9.47 18.01 -17.43
CA VAL A 224 9.87 18.82 -18.59
C VAL A 224 10.73 18.04 -19.58
N LEU A 225 11.45 17.01 -19.12
CA LEU A 225 12.39 16.22 -19.93
C LEU A 225 11.90 14.81 -20.29
N GLY A 226 10.83 14.34 -19.66
CA GLY A 226 10.11 13.11 -20.02
C GLY A 226 8.96 13.40 -20.96
#